data_AF-G5J077-F1
#
_entry.id   AF-G5J077-F1
#
_cell.length_a   1.000
_cell.length_b   1.000
_cell.length_c   1.000
_cell.angle_alpha   90.00
_cell.angle_beta   90.00
_cell.angle_gamma   90.00
#
_symmetry.space_group_name_H-M   'P 1'
#
loop_
_entity.id
_entity.type
_entity.pdbx_description
1 polymer ?
#
loop_
_entity_poly.entity_id
_entity_poly.type
_entity_poly.pdbx_seq_one_letter_code
_entity_poly.pdbx_strand_id
1 'polypeptide(L)' 'ENGTKLGWLINPKAKQVEIYRQGKEVEILDNPTTLSGEDLLPDFVLDLELIW' A
#
# COMPACT_ATOMS: atom_id res chain seq x y z
N GLU A 1 -20.85 6.45 -5.49
CA GLU A 1 -19.62 6.16 -4.73
C GLU A 1 -18.66 5.35 -5.59
N ASN A 2 -17.35 5.59 -5.49
CA ASN A 2 -16.36 4.97 -6.38
C ASN A 2 -15.89 3.56 -5.94
N GLY A 3 -16.36 3.02 -4.81
CA GLY A 3 -16.24 1.59 -4.46
C GLY A 3 -14.83 1.05 -4.14
N THR A 4 -13.78 1.88 -4.19
CA THR A 4 -12.40 1.47 -3.89
C THR A 4 -12.26 1.01 -2.43
N LYS A 5 -11.70 -0.18 -2.23
CA LYS A 5 -11.51 -0.81 -0.91
C LYS A 5 -10.08 -0.70 -0.36
N LEU A 6 -9.09 -0.64 -1.26
CA LEU A 6 -7.66 -0.54 -0.95
C LEU A 6 -6.99 0.39 -1.97
N GLY A 7 -6.11 1.27 -1.49
CA GLY A 7 -5.26 2.11 -2.34
C GLY A 7 -3.90 2.33 -1.70
N TRP A 8 -2.87 2.42 -2.53
CA TRP A 8 -1.50 2.73 -2.11
C TRP A 8 -1.03 4.02 -2.77
N LEU A 9 -0.48 4.93 -1.96
CA LEU A 9 0.33 6.04 -2.44
C LEU A 9 1.79 5.69 -2.16
N ILE A 10 2.55 5.44 -3.22
CA ILE A 10 3.98 5.14 -3.12
C ILE A 10 4.74 6.43 -3.39
N ASN A 11 5.58 6.83 -2.44
CA ASN A 11 6.48 7.98 -2.54
C ASN A 11 7.94 7.49 -2.57
N PRO A 12 8.53 7.24 -3.77
CA PRO A 12 9.88 6.70 -3.89
C PRO A 12 10.97 7.62 -3.32
N LYS A 13 10.77 8.94 -3.39
CA LYS A 13 11.76 9.92 -2.90
C LYS A 13 11.93 9.86 -1.38
N ALA A 14 10.83 9.68 -0.66
CA ALA A 14 10.85 9.50 0.79
C ALA A 14 10.93 8.02 1.20
N LYS A 15 10.88 7.10 0.22
CA LYS A 15 10.67 5.66 0.42
C LYS A 15 9.54 5.38 1.39
N GLN A 16 8.39 6.01 1.17
CA GLN A 16 7.25 5.89 2.07
C GLN A 16 6.03 5.39 1.30
N VAL A 17 5.19 4.60 1.95
CA VAL A 17 3.91 4.15 1.41
C VAL A 17 2.79 4.51 2.37
N GLU A 18 1.76 5.18 1.84
CA GLU A 18 0.51 5.39 2.55
C GLU A 18 -0.54 4.37 2.05
N ILE A 19 -1.21 3.71 2.98
CA ILE A 19 -2.22 2.69 2.72
C ILE A 19 -3.59 3.22 3.11
N TYR A 20 -4.48 3.29 2.13
CA TYR A 20 -5.84 3.77 2.26
C TYR A 20 -6.80 2.58 2.23
N ARG A 21 -7.64 2.48 3.26
CA ARG A 21 -8.68 1.45 3.36
C ARG A 21 -10.02 2.09 3.66
N GLN A 22 -11.09 1.54 3.11
CA GLN A 22 -12.42 2.08 3.35
C GLN A 22 -12.76 2.03 4.86
N GLY A 23 -13.09 3.19 5.44
CA GLY A 23 -13.50 3.31 6.84
C GLY A 23 -12.38 3.15 7.87
N LYS A 24 -11.11 3.19 7.46
CA LYS A 24 -9.95 3.17 8.38
C LYS A 24 -9.10 4.41 8.16
N GLU A 25 -8.33 4.78 9.19
CA GLU A 25 -7.30 5.82 9.07
C GLU A 25 -6.19 5.37 8.11
N VAL A 26 -5.49 6.37 7.55
CA VAL A 26 -4.31 6.12 6.72
C VAL A 26 -3.22 5.47 7.56
N GLU A 27 -2.69 4.38 7.05
CA GLU A 27 -1.50 3.74 7.60
C GLU A 27 -0.28 4.17 6.80
N ILE A 28 0.81 4.53 7.48
CA ILE A 28 2.05 4.97 6.85
C ILE A 28 3.13 3.95 7.16
N LEU A 29 3.78 3.44 6.12
CA LEU A 29 4.93 2.56 6.21
C LEU A 29 6.18 3.28 5.71
N ASP A 30 7.22 3.29 6.54
CA ASP A 30 8.53 3.85 6.21
C ASP A 30 9.46 2.77 5.65
N ASN A 31 9.92 2.98 4.43
CA ASN A 31 10.82 2.13 3.65
C ASN A 31 10.42 0.63 3.61
N PRO A 32 9.16 0.29 3.29
CA PRO A 32 8.76 -1.12 3.17
C PRO A 32 9.45 -1.79 1.97
N THR A 33 9.84 -3.05 2.08
CA THR A 33 10.35 -3.80 0.91
C THR A 33 9.23 -4.47 0.13
N THR A 34 8.11 -4.77 0.79
CA THR A 34 6.95 -5.42 0.17
C THR A 34 5.63 -4.89 0.70
N LEU A 35 4.56 -4.94 -0.10
CA LEU A 35 3.18 -4.70 0.34
C LEU A 35 2.32 -5.95 0.11
N SER A 36 1.45 -6.27 1.07
CA SER A 36 0.43 -7.31 0.91
C SER A 36 -0.88 -6.70 0.41
N GLY A 37 -1.62 -7.44 -0.40
CA GLY A 37 -2.99 -7.12 -0.78
C GLY A 37 -4.06 -7.44 0.28
N GLU A 38 -3.64 -7.91 1.47
CA GLU A 38 -4.50 -8.28 2.59
C GLU A 38 -5.58 -9.30 2.20
N ASP A 39 -6.71 -9.32 2.92
CA ASP A 39 -7.85 -10.18 2.63
C ASP A 39 -8.53 -9.83 1.29
N LEU A 40 -8.22 -8.68 0.70
CA LEU A 40 -8.84 -8.19 -0.53
C LEU A 40 -8.19 -8.80 -1.78
N LEU A 41 -6.88 -9.06 -1.73
CA LEU A 41 -6.13 -9.74 -2.78
C LEU A 41 -5.27 -10.83 -2.11
N PRO A 42 -5.86 -11.99 -1.79
CA PRO A 42 -5.14 -13.09 -1.18
C PRO A 42 -3.91 -13.48 -2.01
N ASP A 43 -2.81 -13.79 -1.32
CA ASP A 43 -1.51 -14.18 -1.90
C ASP A 43 -0.83 -13.11 -2.77
N PHE A 44 -1.39 -11.91 -2.89
CA PHE A 44 -0.74 -10.81 -3.60
C PHE A 44 0.35 -10.17 -2.74
N VAL A 45 1.55 -10.09 -3.31
CA VAL A 45 2.70 -9.35 -2.76
C VAL A 45 3.27 -8.45 -3.85
N LEU A 46 3.33 -7.16 -3.57
CA LEU A 46 4.05 -6.19 -4.40
C LEU A 46 5.45 -5.99 -3.83
N ASP A 47 6.47 -6.32 -4.63
CA ASP A 47 7.87 -6.03 -4.34
C ASP A 47 8.19 -4.57 -4.70
N LEU A 48 8.64 -3.78 -3.73
CA LEU A 48 8.99 -2.37 -3.89
C LEU A 48 10.49 -2.15 -4.09
N GLU A 49 11.34 -3.17 -3.98
CA GLU A 49 12.79 -3.02 -4.21
C GLU A 49 13.11 -2.50 -5.62
N LEU A 50 12.26 -2.82 -6.60
CA LEU A 50 12.35 -2.35 -7.98
C LEU A 50 11.86 -0.91 -8.19
N ILE A 51 11.16 -0.33 -7.23
CA ILE A 51 10.53 1.00 -7.32
C ILE A 51 11.36 2.07 -6.59
N TRP A 52 12.20 1.66 -5.64
CA TRP A 52 13.06 2.55 -4.84
C TRP A 52 14.23 3.20 -5.58
#